data_AF-A0A067H6D6-F1
#
_entry.id   AF-A0A067H6D6-F1
#
_cell.length_a   1.000
_cell.length_b   1.000
_cell.length_c   1.000
_cell.angle_alpha   90.00
_cell.angle_beta   90.00
_cell.angle_gamma   90.00
#
_symmetry.space_group_name_H-M   'P 1'
#
loop_
_entity.id
_entity.type
_entity.pdbx_description
1 polymer ?
#
loop_
_entity_poly.entity_id
_entity_poly.type
_entity_poly.pdbx_seq_one_letter_code
_entity_poly.pdbx_strand_id
1 'polypeptide(L)'
;METKTLTRYSYKVFVYVLFIIILFPGSASSSLLHPWALNSSIEHQNYTAISPFRLLNRRFLSECPDSNPYLQINVSKSSDLSDDEFVTVTVSGVLLPAESDWVAMISPSDSNVETCLSAEAMYVQTGDVSSLPLLCHYPVKAKLMSNDRDYLSCKKKECKKYSNGKCVVTTCSGSIKFHVINIRTDIEFVFFAGGFDTPCILNRTNPINFANPKSPLYGHLSSSDSTATS
;
A
#
# COMPACT_ATOMS: atom_id res chain seq x y z
N MET A 1 27.55 22.67 56.15
CA MET A 1 28.44 21.49 56.06
C MET A 1 27.77 20.50 55.12
N GLU A 2 27.66 20.83 53.81
CA GLU A 2 26.72 20.10 52.93
C GLU A 2 27.06 20.17 51.42
N THR A 3 28.29 20.54 51.06
CA THR A 3 28.67 20.73 49.64
C THR A 3 29.71 19.74 49.13
N LYS A 4 30.29 18.88 49.98
CA LYS A 4 31.33 17.91 49.57
C LYS A 4 30.78 16.52 49.17
N THR A 5 29.53 16.21 49.51
CA THR A 5 28.90 14.89 49.27
C THR A 5 28.26 14.79 47.89
N LEU A 6 27.72 15.89 47.35
CA LEU A 6 27.05 15.94 46.04
C LEU A 6 28.02 15.76 44.86
N THR A 7 29.22 16.33 44.94
CA THR A 7 30.24 16.24 43.87
C THR A 7 30.79 14.81 43.71
N ARG A 8 30.89 14.07 44.82
CA ARG A 8 31.40 12.68 44.82
C ARG A 8 30.37 11.68 44.28
N TYR A 9 29.08 11.95 44.46
CA TYR A 9 27.99 11.14 43.92
C TYR A 9 27.84 11.36 42.41
N SER A 10 27.91 12.62 41.97
CA SER A 10 27.84 12.99 40.55
C SER A 10 28.97 12.38 39.72
N TYR A 11 30.21 12.33 40.25
CA TYR A 11 31.34 11.69 39.57
C TYR A 11 31.18 10.17 39.44
N LYS A 12 30.64 9.48 40.46
CA LYS A 12 30.40 8.03 40.40
C LYS A 12 29.30 7.66 39.40
N VAL A 13 28.25 8.46 39.29
CA VAL A 13 27.18 8.27 38.29
C VAL A 13 27.74 8.53 36.88
N PHE A 14 28.53 9.58 36.70
CA PHE A 14 29.12 9.90 35.40
C PHE A 14 30.09 8.81 34.90
N VAL A 15 30.90 8.23 35.80
CA VAL A 15 31.80 7.11 35.45
C VAL A 15 31.01 5.85 35.10
N TYR A 16 29.92 5.53 35.81
CA TYR A 16 29.07 4.39 35.47
C TYR A 16 28.33 4.56 34.13
N VAL A 17 27.89 5.77 33.79
CA VAL A 17 27.25 6.07 32.50
C VAL A 17 28.25 5.99 31.35
N LEU A 18 29.48 6.48 31.53
CA LEU A 18 30.54 6.32 30.52
C LEU A 18 30.97 4.86 30.33
N PHE A 19 30.97 4.05 31.39
CA PHE A 19 31.33 2.63 31.29
C PHE A 19 30.27 1.81 30.53
N ILE A 20 28.99 2.17 30.62
CA ILE A 20 27.91 1.56 29.83
C ILE A 20 28.04 1.89 28.33
N ILE A 21 28.48 3.10 27.97
CA ILE A 21 28.66 3.52 26.58
C ILE A 21 29.86 2.81 25.93
N ILE A 22 30.90 2.46 26.70
CA ILE A 22 32.10 1.80 26.19
C ILE A 22 31.93 0.27 26.09
N LEU A 23 31.09 -0.35 26.94
CA LEU A 23 30.85 -1.79 26.93
C LEU A 23 29.78 -2.26 25.93
N PHE A 24 28.95 -1.34 25.43
CA PHE A 24 28.00 -1.62 24.35
C PHE A 24 28.24 -0.67 23.18
N PRO A 25 29.29 -0.89 22.37
CA PRO A 25 29.25 -0.41 20.99
C PRO A 25 28.16 -1.24 20.30
N GLY A 26 26.92 -0.79 20.41
CA GLY A 26 25.84 -1.24 19.56
C GLY A 26 26.20 -0.85 18.14
N SER A 27 26.96 -1.71 17.47
CA SER A 27 27.20 -1.68 16.04
C SER A 27 25.85 -1.86 15.36
N ALA A 28 25.11 -0.77 15.16
CA ALA A 28 24.07 -0.71 14.15
C ALA A 28 24.76 -0.68 12.78
N SER A 29 25.41 -1.79 12.41
CA SER A 29 25.75 -2.06 11.03
C SER A 29 24.44 -2.37 10.34
N SER A 30 23.84 -1.36 9.71
CA SER A 30 22.90 -1.56 8.62
C SER A 30 23.64 -2.35 7.54
N SER A 31 23.51 -3.68 7.58
CA SER A 31 24.08 -4.55 6.57
C SER A 31 23.35 -4.28 5.26
N LEU A 32 23.92 -3.42 4.42
CA LEU A 32 23.57 -3.33 3.00
C LEU A 32 23.76 -4.74 2.41
N LEU A 33 22.70 -5.29 1.82
CA LEU A 33 22.76 -6.57 1.12
C LEU A 33 23.90 -6.53 0.10
N HIS A 34 24.70 -7.59 0.05
CA HIS A 34 25.80 -7.68 -0.89
C HIS A 34 25.26 -7.55 -2.33
N PRO A 35 25.91 -6.79 -3.22
CA PRO A 35 25.44 -6.55 -4.60
C PRO A 35 25.03 -7.81 -5.40
N TRP A 36 25.62 -8.97 -5.14
CA TRP A 36 25.27 -10.23 -5.82
C TRP A 36 23.91 -10.77 -5.39
N ALA A 37 23.52 -10.59 -4.13
CA ALA A 37 22.22 -11.03 -3.62
C ALA A 37 21.09 -10.16 -4.20
N LEU A 38 21.32 -8.84 -4.30
CA LEU A 38 20.43 -7.90 -4.99
C LEU A 38 20.27 -8.27 -6.47
N ASN A 39 21.37 -8.50 -7.21
CA ASN A 39 21.31 -8.94 -8.60
C ASN A 39 20.55 -10.27 -8.76
N SER A 40 20.78 -11.24 -7.87
CA SER A 40 20.09 -12.54 -7.93
C SER A 40 18.58 -12.42 -7.70
N SER A 41 18.16 -11.50 -6.82
CA SER A 41 16.74 -11.27 -6.54
C SER A 41 16.03 -10.60 -7.72
N ILE A 42 16.67 -9.63 -8.37
CA ILE A 42 16.16 -8.93 -9.56
C ILE A 42 16.10 -9.91 -10.74
N GLU A 43 17.14 -10.73 -10.91
CA GLU A 43 17.21 -11.75 -11.95
C GLU A 43 16.09 -12.79 -11.77
N HIS A 44 15.91 -13.34 -10.57
CA HIS A 44 14.83 -14.30 -10.30
C HIS A 44 13.41 -13.70 -10.38
N GLN A 45 13.22 -12.42 -10.07
CA GLN A 45 11.94 -11.74 -10.30
C GLN A 45 11.57 -11.70 -11.79
N ASN A 46 12.54 -11.43 -12.66
CA ASN A 46 12.33 -11.45 -14.11
C ASN A 46 12.04 -12.86 -14.64
N TYR A 47 12.68 -13.90 -14.08
CA TYR A 47 12.47 -15.29 -14.50
C TYR A 47 11.18 -15.94 -13.99
N THR A 48 10.66 -15.52 -12.84
CA THR A 48 9.48 -16.14 -12.22
C THR A 48 8.15 -15.54 -12.68
N ALA A 49 8.17 -14.43 -13.44
CA ALA A 49 6.99 -13.66 -13.84
C ALA A 49 6.05 -13.32 -12.66
N ILE A 50 6.60 -13.27 -11.45
CA ILE A 50 5.85 -12.94 -10.24
C ILE A 50 5.52 -11.46 -10.32
N SER A 51 4.23 -11.15 -10.43
CA SER A 51 3.74 -9.77 -10.42
C SER A 51 4.26 -9.04 -9.18
N PRO A 52 4.81 -7.81 -9.31
CA PRO A 52 5.24 -7.00 -8.16
C PRO A 52 4.12 -6.79 -7.13
N PHE A 53 2.86 -6.87 -7.55
CA PHE A 53 1.70 -6.84 -6.65
C PHE A 53 1.72 -7.98 -5.61
N ARG A 54 2.25 -9.16 -5.94
CA ARG A 54 2.40 -10.28 -4.99
C ARG A 54 3.41 -10.01 -3.89
N LEU A 55 4.27 -9.02 -4.07
CA LEU A 55 5.28 -8.58 -3.10
C LEU A 55 4.88 -7.27 -2.42
N LEU A 56 3.69 -6.72 -2.70
CA LEU A 56 3.18 -5.51 -2.06
C LEU A 56 3.08 -5.69 -0.54
N ASN A 57 2.75 -6.91 -0.11
CA ASN A 57 2.90 -7.36 1.27
C ASN A 57 4.37 -7.54 1.67
N ARG A 58 5.32 -6.75 1.21
CA ARG A 58 6.70 -6.71 1.73
C ARG A 58 7.23 -5.28 1.77
N ARG A 59 6.31 -4.33 1.72
CA ARG A 59 6.59 -2.92 1.46
C ARG A 59 5.98 -2.06 2.56
N PHE A 60 6.69 -0.99 2.86
CA PHE A 60 6.27 0.02 3.82
C PHE A 60 5.38 1.02 3.08
N LEU A 61 4.31 1.47 3.74
CA LEU A 61 3.55 2.59 3.23
C LEU A 61 4.33 3.88 3.50
N SER A 62 4.84 4.48 2.44
CA SER A 62 5.53 5.78 2.51
C SER A 62 4.53 6.94 2.62
N GLU A 63 4.95 8.03 3.25
CA GLU A 63 4.19 9.29 3.19
C GLU A 63 4.30 9.89 1.78
N CYS A 64 3.16 10.30 1.21
CA CYS A 64 3.18 10.96 -0.09
C CYS A 64 3.73 12.39 0.05
N PRO A 65 4.68 12.81 -0.80
CA PRO A 65 5.40 14.07 -0.63
C PRO A 65 4.55 15.34 -0.84
N ASP A 66 3.38 15.26 -1.49
CA ASP A 66 2.53 16.43 -1.77
C ASP A 66 1.04 16.13 -1.59
N SER A 67 0.34 16.96 -0.80
CA SER A 67 -1.12 16.93 -0.71
C SER A 67 -1.73 17.66 -1.91
N ASN A 68 -2.52 16.94 -2.72
CA ASN A 68 -3.21 17.52 -3.87
C ASN A 68 -4.69 17.79 -3.54
N PRO A 69 -5.10 19.07 -3.35
CA PRO A 69 -6.47 19.40 -2.95
C PRO A 69 -7.52 19.17 -4.04
N TYR A 70 -7.10 18.98 -5.30
CA TYR A 70 -8.00 18.76 -6.42
C TYR A 70 -8.29 17.28 -6.66
N LEU A 71 -7.49 16.39 -6.08
CA LEU A 71 -7.54 14.97 -6.33
C LEU A 71 -8.84 14.37 -5.81
N GLN A 72 -9.56 13.68 -6.67
CA GLN A 72 -10.79 12.98 -6.32
C GLN A 72 -10.78 11.59 -6.95
N ILE A 73 -11.31 10.62 -6.22
CA ILE A 73 -11.55 9.28 -6.72
C ILE A 73 -13.03 8.98 -6.57
N ASN A 74 -13.68 8.64 -7.69
CA ASN A 74 -15.11 8.39 -7.75
C ASN A 74 -15.36 7.04 -8.41
N VAL A 75 -16.41 6.37 -7.92
CA VAL A 75 -16.91 5.14 -8.52
C VAL A 75 -18.15 5.47 -9.33
N SER A 76 -18.34 4.82 -10.47
CA SER A 76 -19.46 5.06 -11.39
C SER A 76 -20.84 4.72 -10.82
N LYS A 77 -20.93 4.32 -9.54
CA LYS A 77 -22.15 3.77 -8.93
C LYS A 77 -22.47 4.50 -7.63
N SER A 78 -23.77 4.74 -7.43
CA SER A 78 -24.35 5.42 -6.27
C SER A 78 -25.24 4.50 -5.42
N SER A 79 -25.36 3.23 -5.78
CA SER A 79 -26.17 2.22 -5.11
C SER A 79 -25.35 0.97 -4.78
N ASP A 80 -25.92 0.06 -4.01
CA ASP A 80 -25.27 -1.20 -3.65
C ASP A 80 -24.93 -2.05 -4.90
N LEU A 81 -23.85 -2.83 -4.77
CA LEU A 81 -23.29 -3.70 -5.81
C LEU A 81 -24.06 -5.02 -5.93
N SER A 82 -24.14 -5.57 -7.14
CA SER A 82 -24.64 -6.94 -7.35
C SER A 82 -23.58 -7.98 -7.04
N ASP A 83 -23.98 -9.26 -7.02
CA ASP A 83 -23.09 -10.40 -6.70
C ASP A 83 -21.91 -10.54 -7.68
N ASP A 84 -22.08 -10.07 -8.91
CA ASP A 84 -21.07 -9.98 -9.94
C ASP A 84 -21.35 -8.72 -10.77
N GLU A 85 -20.37 -7.81 -10.90
CA GLU A 85 -20.55 -6.57 -11.64
C GLU A 85 -19.23 -5.98 -12.15
N PHE A 86 -19.30 -5.18 -13.21
CA PHE A 86 -18.20 -4.31 -13.58
C PHE A 86 -18.41 -2.89 -13.09
N VAL A 87 -17.41 -2.37 -12.39
CA VAL A 87 -17.40 -1.04 -11.81
C VAL A 87 -16.32 -0.20 -12.46
N THR A 88 -16.61 1.07 -12.78
CA THR A 88 -15.61 2.00 -13.31
C THR A 88 -15.18 2.97 -12.23
N VAL A 89 -13.88 2.99 -11.94
CA VAL A 89 -13.26 3.91 -10.99
C VAL A 89 -12.60 5.03 -11.79
N THR A 90 -12.95 6.27 -11.49
CA THR A 90 -12.42 7.46 -12.15
C THR A 90 -11.62 8.27 -11.15
N VAL A 91 -10.36 8.54 -11.48
CA VAL A 91 -9.48 9.43 -10.73
C VAL A 91 -9.40 10.74 -11.50
N SER A 92 -9.71 11.86 -10.84
CA SER A 92 -9.67 13.20 -11.41
C SER A 92 -8.84 14.13 -10.53
N GLY A 93 -8.45 15.28 -11.08
CA GLY A 93 -7.68 16.26 -10.31
C GLY A 93 -6.19 15.93 -10.18
N VAL A 94 -5.67 14.97 -10.96
CA VAL A 94 -4.26 14.59 -10.93
C VAL A 94 -3.41 15.70 -11.57
N LEU A 95 -2.43 16.23 -10.85
CA LEU A 95 -1.53 17.27 -11.37
C LEU A 95 -0.46 16.69 -12.30
N LEU A 96 0.14 15.57 -11.90
CA LEU A 96 1.22 14.91 -12.61
C LEU A 96 0.93 13.40 -12.68
N PRO A 97 0.33 12.90 -13.79
CA PRO A 97 0.13 11.47 -14.00
C PRO A 97 1.47 10.73 -14.07
N ALA A 98 1.60 9.63 -13.33
CA ALA A 98 2.77 8.76 -13.36
C ALA A 98 2.42 7.35 -13.83
N GLU A 99 3.38 6.66 -14.45
CA GLU A 99 3.22 5.24 -14.83
C GLU A 99 3.06 4.32 -13.62
N SER A 100 3.60 4.76 -12.48
CA SER A 100 3.58 4.07 -11.20
C SER A 100 2.32 4.37 -10.38
N ASP A 101 1.38 5.16 -10.89
CA ASP A 101 0.10 5.41 -10.24
C ASP A 101 -0.81 4.19 -10.41
N TRP A 102 -1.55 3.82 -9.36
CA TRP A 102 -2.41 2.65 -9.39
C TRP A 102 -3.61 2.77 -8.46
N VAL A 103 -4.65 1.98 -8.76
CA VAL A 103 -5.85 1.88 -7.95
C VAL A 103 -5.94 0.48 -7.38
N ALA A 104 -6.26 0.38 -6.10
CA ALA A 104 -6.50 -0.86 -5.40
C ALA A 104 -7.96 -0.97 -4.95
N MET A 105 -8.48 -2.19 -4.94
CA MET A 105 -9.75 -2.55 -4.30
C MET A 105 -9.42 -3.17 -2.95
N ILE A 106 -9.97 -2.60 -1.88
CA ILE A 106 -9.70 -3.00 -0.50
C ILE A 106 -11.00 -3.55 0.11
N SER A 107 -10.87 -4.59 0.95
CA SER A 107 -11.99 -5.15 1.70
C SER A 107 -11.50 -5.80 3.01
N PRO A 108 -12.18 -5.59 4.15
CA PRO A 108 -13.30 -4.66 4.34
C PRO A 108 -12.89 -3.19 4.20
N SER A 109 -13.85 -2.26 4.10
CA SER A 109 -13.53 -0.85 3.87
C SER A 109 -12.87 -0.15 5.06
N ASP A 110 -13.06 -0.65 6.28
CA ASP A 110 -12.44 -0.17 7.52
C ASP A 110 -11.04 -0.75 7.74
N SER A 111 -10.53 -1.50 6.77
CA SER A 111 -9.28 -2.19 6.93
C SER A 111 -8.11 -1.21 7.04
N ASN A 112 -7.34 -1.38 8.12
CA ASN A 112 -6.12 -0.61 8.29
C ASN A 112 -5.10 -1.07 7.23
N VAL A 113 -4.75 -0.18 6.31
CA VAL A 113 -3.66 -0.38 5.33
C VAL A 113 -2.40 0.40 5.71
N GLU A 114 -2.31 0.82 6.96
CA GLU A 114 -1.08 1.31 7.57
C GLU A 114 -0.19 0.15 8.03
N THR A 115 0.97 0.55 8.53
CA THR A 115 2.06 -0.25 9.07
C THR A 115 1.67 -1.05 10.34
N CYS A 116 1.69 -2.39 10.27
CA CYS A 116 1.38 -3.33 11.35
C CYS A 116 2.64 -3.75 12.11
N LEU A 117 3.06 -2.94 13.09
CA LEU A 117 4.25 -3.25 13.91
C LEU A 117 4.09 -4.54 14.74
N SER A 118 2.87 -4.93 15.10
CA SER A 118 2.62 -6.17 15.86
C SER A 118 2.83 -7.44 15.02
N ALA A 119 2.67 -7.34 13.69
CA ALA A 119 2.97 -8.46 12.79
C ALA A 119 4.47 -8.74 12.73
N GLU A 120 5.32 -7.71 12.83
CA GLU A 120 6.78 -7.83 12.83
C GLU A 120 7.27 -8.81 13.91
N ALA A 121 6.74 -8.68 15.13
CA ALA A 121 7.06 -9.58 16.25
C ALA A 121 6.66 -11.04 16.00
N MET A 122 5.59 -11.28 15.22
CA MET A 122 5.12 -12.63 14.87
C MET A 122 5.97 -13.25 13.74
N TYR A 123 6.48 -12.45 12.80
CA TYR A 123 7.36 -12.92 11.72
C TYR A 123 8.81 -13.18 12.19
N VAL A 124 9.29 -12.43 13.19
CA VAL A 124 10.58 -12.73 13.85
C VAL A 124 10.56 -14.14 14.48
N GLN A 125 9.42 -14.58 15.03
CA GLN A 125 9.28 -15.93 15.60
C GLN A 125 9.38 -17.05 14.55
N THR A 126 8.99 -16.78 13.31
CA THR A 126 9.08 -17.75 12.20
C THR A 126 10.43 -17.70 11.47
N GLY A 127 11.32 -16.78 11.86
CA GLY A 127 12.63 -16.58 11.24
C GLY A 127 12.59 -15.82 9.91
N ASP A 128 11.43 -15.27 9.52
CA ASP A 128 11.33 -14.37 8.37
C ASP A 128 11.61 -12.93 8.82
N VAL A 129 12.85 -12.49 8.63
CA VAL A 129 13.33 -11.13 8.94
C VAL A 129 13.61 -10.31 7.67
N SER A 130 13.17 -10.80 6.51
CA SER A 130 13.30 -10.08 5.24
C SER A 130 12.38 -8.85 5.26
N SER A 131 12.83 -7.68 4.77
CA SER A 131 12.12 -6.37 4.85
C SER A 131 10.60 -6.53 4.84
N LEU A 132 10.02 -6.49 6.04
CA LEU A 132 8.73 -7.13 6.30
C LEU A 132 7.57 -6.36 5.65
N PRO A 133 6.51 -7.04 5.19
CA PRO A 133 5.21 -6.40 4.98
C PRO A 133 4.83 -5.67 6.22
N LEU A 134 4.35 -4.45 6.08
CA LEU A 134 3.65 -3.82 7.19
C LEU A 134 2.22 -3.42 6.83
N LEU A 135 1.63 -3.78 5.70
CA LEU A 135 0.20 -3.53 5.51
C LEU A 135 -0.63 -4.49 6.39
N CYS A 136 -1.44 -3.98 7.34
CA CYS A 136 -2.30 -4.86 8.16
C CYS A 136 -3.32 -5.62 7.31
N HIS A 137 -3.79 -5.01 6.22
CA HIS A 137 -4.69 -5.62 5.25
C HIS A 137 -4.19 -5.40 3.82
N TYR A 138 -4.34 -6.44 3.00
CA TYR A 138 -3.91 -6.42 1.61
C TYR A 138 -5.07 -6.03 0.69
N PRO A 139 -4.80 -5.28 -0.40
CA PRO A 139 -5.80 -5.07 -1.42
C PRO A 139 -6.17 -6.38 -2.10
N VAL A 140 -7.45 -6.57 -2.39
CA VAL A 140 -7.98 -7.77 -3.06
C VAL A 140 -7.61 -7.76 -4.55
N LYS A 141 -7.63 -6.59 -5.19
CA LYS A 141 -7.26 -6.39 -6.60
C LYS A 141 -6.51 -5.06 -6.74
N ALA A 142 -5.64 -4.98 -7.73
CA ALA A 142 -4.96 -3.73 -8.09
C ALA A 142 -4.83 -3.61 -9.61
N LYS A 143 -4.76 -2.37 -10.09
CA LYS A 143 -4.54 -2.08 -11.51
C LYS A 143 -3.82 -0.74 -11.66
N LEU A 144 -2.82 -0.70 -12.53
CA LEU A 144 -2.08 0.51 -12.84
C LEU A 144 -2.98 1.49 -13.62
N MET A 145 -2.77 2.78 -13.37
CA MET A 145 -3.48 3.86 -14.04
C MET A 145 -3.02 4.04 -15.48
N SER A 146 -1.80 3.60 -15.80
CA SER A 146 -1.28 3.47 -17.16
C SER A 146 -2.09 2.51 -18.05
N ASN A 147 -2.96 1.66 -17.48
CA ASN A 147 -3.91 0.87 -18.27
C ASN A 147 -4.94 1.74 -19.00
N ASP A 148 -5.21 2.97 -18.55
CA ASP A 148 -5.92 3.98 -19.35
C ASP A 148 -4.91 4.72 -20.24
N ARG A 149 -4.98 4.48 -21.56
CA ARG A 149 -4.08 5.07 -22.55
C ARG A 149 -4.10 6.61 -22.55
N ASP A 150 -5.21 7.19 -22.13
CA ASP A 150 -5.40 8.64 -22.11
C ASP A 150 -4.87 9.31 -20.83
N TYR A 151 -4.50 8.52 -19.81
CA TYR A 151 -4.10 9.02 -18.50
C TYR A 151 -2.73 9.71 -18.53
N LEU A 152 -1.69 9.00 -18.98
CA LEU A 152 -0.31 9.51 -19.03
C LEU A 152 -0.16 10.68 -19.98
N SER A 153 -0.85 10.62 -21.13
CA SER A 153 -0.87 11.73 -22.09
C SER A 153 -1.73 12.91 -21.62
N CYS A 154 -2.39 12.80 -20.47
CA CYS A 154 -3.27 13.79 -19.89
C CYS A 154 -4.27 14.30 -20.94
N LYS A 155 -4.90 13.40 -21.71
CA LYS A 155 -5.80 13.81 -22.80
C LYS A 155 -7.10 14.41 -22.26
N LYS A 156 -7.59 13.88 -21.15
CA LYS A 156 -8.78 14.37 -20.42
C LYS A 156 -8.35 15.43 -19.41
N LYS A 157 -8.28 16.69 -19.86
CA LYS A 157 -7.85 17.83 -19.04
C LYS A 157 -9.04 18.58 -18.45
N GLU A 158 -8.93 18.97 -17.20
CA GLU A 158 -9.89 19.83 -16.51
C GLU A 158 -9.18 21.01 -15.86
N CYS A 159 -9.65 22.22 -16.11
CA CYS A 159 -9.12 23.41 -15.46
C CYS A 159 -9.76 23.62 -14.09
N LYS A 160 -8.94 23.62 -13.02
CA LYS A 160 -9.42 23.84 -11.65
C LYS A 160 -9.30 25.29 -11.20
N LYS A 161 -8.41 26.08 -11.80
CA LYS A 161 -8.18 27.47 -11.42
C LYS A 161 -7.95 28.35 -12.64
N TYR A 162 -8.70 29.44 -12.72
CA TYR A 162 -8.56 30.47 -13.74
C TYR A 162 -7.96 31.74 -13.14
N SER A 163 -7.12 32.43 -13.92
CA SER A 163 -6.64 33.78 -13.63
C SER A 163 -6.64 34.57 -14.92
N ASN A 164 -7.28 35.74 -14.92
CA ASN A 164 -7.41 36.61 -16.09
C ASN A 164 -7.91 35.88 -17.35
N GLY A 165 -8.90 34.99 -17.18
CA GLY A 165 -9.48 34.20 -18.27
C GLY A 165 -8.58 33.07 -18.81
N LYS A 166 -7.37 32.89 -18.28
CA LYS A 166 -6.46 31.78 -18.63
C LYS A 166 -6.49 30.71 -17.54
N CYS A 167 -6.44 29.45 -17.96
CA CYS A 167 -6.30 28.34 -17.03
C CYS A 167 -4.88 28.36 -16.43
N VAL A 168 -4.79 28.43 -15.10
CA VAL A 168 -3.52 28.40 -14.35
C VAL A 168 -3.24 27.00 -13.84
N VAL A 169 -4.27 26.28 -13.39
CA VAL A 169 -4.12 24.92 -12.86
C VAL A 169 -4.95 23.98 -13.72
N THR A 170 -4.25 23.17 -14.50
CA THR A 170 -4.85 22.09 -15.29
C THR A 170 -4.59 20.76 -14.59
N THR A 171 -5.61 19.93 -14.55
CA THR A 171 -5.56 18.59 -13.96
C THR A 171 -5.95 17.56 -14.99
N CYS A 172 -5.48 16.34 -14.80
CA CYS A 172 -5.74 15.19 -15.65
C CYS A 172 -6.76 14.27 -14.97
N SER A 173 -7.45 13.47 -15.78
CA SER A 173 -8.29 12.38 -15.29
C SER A 173 -8.06 11.09 -16.07
N GLY A 174 -8.32 9.98 -15.42
CA GLY A 174 -8.30 8.65 -16.03
C GLY A 174 -9.35 7.74 -15.41
N SER A 175 -9.69 6.66 -16.10
CA SER A 175 -10.69 5.71 -15.63
C SER A 175 -10.24 4.26 -15.83
N ILE A 176 -10.41 3.44 -14.80
CA ILE A 176 -10.14 2.01 -14.84
C ILE A 176 -11.41 1.22 -14.56
N LYS A 177 -11.64 0.18 -15.35
CA LYS A 177 -12.71 -0.81 -15.11
C LYS A 177 -12.21 -1.98 -14.27
N PHE A 178 -12.93 -2.30 -13.21
CA PHE A 178 -12.76 -3.46 -12.33
C PHE A 178 -13.94 -4.42 -12.48
N HIS A 179 -13.64 -5.71 -12.46
CA HIS A 179 -14.66 -6.75 -12.27
C HIS A 179 -14.71 -7.08 -10.79
N VAL A 180 -15.86 -6.84 -10.17
CA VAL A 180 -16.09 -6.94 -8.73
C VAL A 180 -17.07 -8.08 -8.51
N ILE A 181 -16.80 -8.87 -7.48
CA ILE A 181 -17.63 -9.99 -7.08
C ILE A 181 -17.94 -9.88 -5.59
N ASN A 182 -19.09 -10.39 -5.16
CA ASN A 182 -19.51 -10.34 -3.77
C ASN A 182 -18.66 -11.27 -2.90
N ILE A 183 -17.80 -10.64 -2.11
CA ILE A 183 -16.89 -11.27 -1.15
C ILE A 183 -17.38 -11.11 0.30
N ARG A 184 -18.68 -10.84 0.49
CA ARG A 184 -19.39 -10.75 1.78
C ARG A 184 -19.13 -9.51 2.63
N THR A 185 -18.07 -8.78 2.34
CA THR A 185 -17.71 -7.53 3.02
C THR A 185 -17.83 -6.36 2.05
N ASP A 186 -17.95 -5.16 2.60
CA ASP A 186 -17.93 -3.94 1.82
C ASP A 186 -16.54 -3.72 1.19
N ILE A 187 -16.51 -2.84 0.20
CA ILE A 187 -15.28 -2.53 -0.52
C ILE A 187 -15.07 -1.03 -0.60
N GLU A 188 -13.81 -0.63 -0.69
CA GLU A 188 -13.44 0.72 -1.10
C GLU A 188 -12.35 0.66 -2.18
N PHE A 189 -12.20 1.74 -2.92
CA PHE A 189 -11.09 1.91 -3.85
C PHE A 189 -10.15 2.99 -3.34
N VAL A 190 -8.86 2.71 -3.44
CA VAL A 190 -7.80 3.60 -2.97
C VAL A 190 -6.83 3.87 -4.09
N PHE A 191 -6.51 5.15 -4.28
CA PHE A 191 -5.53 5.60 -5.25
C PHE A 191 -4.16 5.73 -4.58
N PHE A 192 -3.17 5.10 -5.19
CA PHE A 192 -1.80 5.06 -4.72
C PHE A 192 -0.85 5.65 -5.76
N ALA A 193 0.25 6.23 -5.28
CA ALA A 193 1.42 6.60 -6.07
C ALA A 193 2.67 5.84 -5.58
N GLY A 194 3.80 6.06 -6.27
CA GLY A 194 5.08 5.45 -5.90
C GLY A 194 5.22 3.98 -6.29
N GLY A 195 4.28 3.48 -7.11
CA GLY A 195 4.29 2.09 -7.59
C GLY A 195 4.04 1.09 -6.47
N PHE A 196 4.45 -0.15 -6.71
CA PHE A 196 4.35 -1.21 -5.70
C PHE A 196 5.55 -1.25 -4.77
N ASP A 197 6.67 -0.59 -5.09
CA ASP A 197 7.89 -0.63 -4.29
C ASP A 197 7.85 0.35 -3.11
N THR A 198 7.36 1.57 -3.34
CA THR A 198 7.18 2.59 -2.30
C THR A 198 5.75 3.12 -2.38
N PRO A 199 4.74 2.29 -2.07
CA PRO A 199 3.35 2.70 -2.18
C PRO A 199 3.06 3.82 -1.19
N CYS A 200 2.29 4.81 -1.63
CA CYS A 200 1.80 5.90 -0.79
C CYS A 200 0.33 6.16 -1.11
N ILE A 201 -0.52 6.40 -0.11
CA ILE A 201 -1.97 6.62 -0.30
C ILE A 201 -2.23 8.07 -0.62
N LEU A 202 -2.89 8.34 -1.75
CA LEU A 202 -3.25 9.68 -2.16
C LEU A 202 -4.71 10.02 -1.83
N ASN A 203 -5.66 9.12 -2.09
CA ASN A 203 -7.08 9.35 -1.78
C ASN A 203 -7.87 8.03 -1.72
N ARG A 204 -9.04 8.05 -1.07
CA ARG A 204 -9.96 6.90 -0.94
C ARG A 204 -11.37 7.26 -1.39
N THR A 205 -12.10 6.27 -1.88
CA THR A 205 -13.55 6.40 -2.13
C THR A 205 -14.32 6.19 -0.83
N ASN A 206 -15.60 6.58 -0.83
CA ASN A 206 -16.50 6.09 0.21
C ASN A 206 -16.67 4.56 0.09
N PRO A 207 -16.92 3.86 1.22
CA PRO A 207 -17.28 2.46 1.23
C PRO A 207 -18.52 2.15 0.37
N ILE A 208 -18.51 1.00 -0.29
CA ILE A 208 -19.61 0.50 -1.13
C ILE A 208 -19.99 -0.89 -0.66
N ASN A 209 -21.28 -1.07 -0.36
CA ASN A 209 -21.84 -2.34 0.06
C ASN A 209 -22.32 -3.18 -1.13
N PHE A 210 -22.36 -4.50 -0.92
CA PHE A 210 -23.14 -5.38 -1.77
C PHE A 210 -24.61 -5.39 -1.33
N ALA A 211 -25.54 -5.52 -2.28
CA ALA A 211 -26.98 -5.51 -1.99
C ALA A 211 -27.38 -6.69 -1.09
N ASN A 212 -26.71 -7.83 -1.22
CA ASN A 212 -26.86 -8.98 -0.33
C ASN A 212 -25.50 -9.64 -0.03
N PRO A 213 -24.72 -9.14 0.94
CA PRO A 213 -23.39 -9.69 1.23
C PRO A 213 -23.42 -11.16 1.70
N LYS A 214 -24.55 -11.64 2.19
CA LYS A 214 -24.71 -13.02 2.70
C LYS A 214 -25.18 -14.01 1.63
N SER A 215 -25.29 -13.59 0.37
CA SER A 215 -25.68 -14.45 -0.74
C SER A 215 -24.83 -15.74 -0.78
N PRO A 216 -25.44 -16.94 -0.92
CA PRO A 216 -24.69 -18.18 -1.10
C PRO A 216 -24.18 -18.26 -2.54
N LEU A 217 -22.89 -18.00 -2.73
CA LEU A 217 -22.23 -17.94 -4.04
C LEU A 217 -21.12 -19.00 -4.16
N TYR A 218 -20.70 -19.25 -5.40
CA TYR A 218 -19.54 -20.10 -5.76
C TYR A 218 -19.61 -21.54 -5.24
N GLY A 219 -20.74 -22.21 -5.48
CA GLY A 219 -20.84 -23.64 -5.24
C GLY A 219 -19.86 -24.42 -6.13
N HIS A 220 -19.05 -25.27 -5.51
CA HIS A 220 -18.16 -26.19 -6.21
C HIS A 220 -18.65 -27.62 -6.02
N LEU A 221 -18.61 -28.43 -7.09
CA LEU A 221 -18.90 -29.85 -7.04
C LEU A 221 -17.59 -30.63 -7.11
N SER A 222 -17.43 -31.58 -6.20
CA SER A 222 -16.31 -32.52 -6.20
C SER A 222 -16.83 -33.95 -6.05
N SER A 223 -16.20 -34.90 -6.74
CA SER A 223 -16.46 -36.32 -6.51
C SER A 223 -16.03 -36.68 -5.08
N SER A 224 -16.85 -37.47 -4.38
CA SER A 224 -16.43 -38.13 -3.14
C SER A 224 -15.53 -39.33 -3.41
N ASP A 225 -15.61 -39.90 -4.62
CA ASP A 225 -14.79 -41.01 -5.05
C ASP A 225 -13.42 -40.50 -5.50
N SER A 226 -12.38 -40.86 -4.73
CA SER A 226 -10.98 -40.51 -4.95
C SER A 226 -10.18 -41.65 -5.61
N THR A 227 -10.84 -42.69 -6.14
CA THR A 227 -10.18 -43.84 -6.76
C THR A 227 -9.67 -43.60 -8.19
N ALA A 228 -9.89 -42.41 -8.75
CA ALA A 228 -9.39 -42.06 -10.07
C ALA A 228 -7.85 -41.99 -10.08
N THR A 229 -7.20 -42.93 -10.77
CA THR A 229 -5.78 -42.87 -11.12
C THR A 229 -5.57 -42.03 -12.38
N SER A 230 -4.61 -41.10 -12.33
CA SER A 230 -4.16 -40.23 -13.42
C SER A 230 -3.47 -40.96 -14.56
#